data_AF-A0A5C7P5G4-F1
#
_entry.id   AF-A0A5C7P5G4-F1
#
_cell.length_a   1.000
_cell.length_b   1.000
_cell.length_c   1.000
_cell.angle_alpha   90.00
_cell.angle_beta   90.00
_cell.angle_gamma   90.00
#
_symmetry.space_group_name_H-M   'P 1'
#
loop_
_entity.id
_entity.type
_entity.pdbx_description
1 polymer ?
#
loop_
_entity_poly.entity_id
_entity_poly.type
_entity_poly.pdbx_seq_one_letter_code
_entity_poly.pdbx_strand_id
1 'polypeptide(L)'
;MSAPGPRAGSSGTLGRSGFSPLMMRTGSTGSVPGKEPCDTAGNSAVHGTGGVTVARLAPRRRYAREVALEAITPAPILPVWASYAAVAVGGVAGASHAARRGFDVIGVLGLAIATGLGGLLLRDVLLQKGTPVVLVDPRYLLSACLAALVGFFFAGLIVRLNRLLVGLDALAMGLMVGLGVSAAIWYQLGVAAAIFLGVTTAVGGSVLRDLLSGEPPSVMRPGIFSGLAALIGAVAFEGLFKLALPVFWVQVGTIATVFAVRILALWRGWETPTSVDVTDRLWDFWARRGQRGRSP
;
A
#
# COMPACT_ATOMS: atom_id res chain seq x y z
N MET A 1 61.44 -8.10 -44.26
CA MET A 1 61.44 -8.84 -42.97
C MET A 1 60.00 -9.12 -42.59
N SER A 2 59.80 -10.34 -42.10
CA SER A 2 58.59 -11.15 -42.10
C SER A 2 57.45 -10.69 -41.17
N ALA A 3 56.22 -11.06 -41.54
CA ALA A 3 55.11 -11.40 -40.64
C ALA A 3 55.42 -12.70 -39.83
N PRO A 4 54.54 -13.35 -39.05
CA PRO A 4 53.13 -13.11 -38.64
C PRO A 4 52.95 -13.30 -37.10
N GLY A 5 51.81 -13.35 -36.42
CA GLY A 5 50.38 -13.47 -36.74
C GLY A 5 49.57 -13.63 -35.42
N PRO A 6 48.24 -13.74 -35.50
CA PRO A 6 47.35 -13.98 -34.36
C PRO A 6 47.18 -15.48 -34.09
N ARG A 7 46.93 -15.88 -32.84
CA ARG A 7 46.53 -17.27 -32.50
C ARG A 7 45.07 -17.35 -32.10
N ALA A 8 44.41 -18.29 -32.77
CA ALA A 8 43.05 -18.76 -32.60
C ALA A 8 43.00 -20.04 -31.75
N GLY A 9 41.77 -20.41 -31.37
CA GLY A 9 41.32 -21.77 -31.02
C GLY A 9 41.45 -22.10 -29.53
N SER A 10 40.49 -22.73 -28.86
CA SER A 10 39.27 -23.46 -29.20
C SER A 10 38.62 -23.76 -27.82
N SER A 11 37.42 -24.30 -27.59
CA SER A 11 36.41 -25.06 -28.32
C SER A 11 35.23 -25.23 -27.34
N GLY A 12 34.01 -25.51 -27.82
CA GLY A 12 32.95 -26.08 -26.97
C GLY A 12 31.52 -25.73 -27.36
N THR A 13 31.11 -26.21 -28.53
CA THR A 13 29.73 -26.43 -28.99
C THR A 13 28.82 -27.14 -27.98
N LEU A 14 27.55 -26.71 -27.90
CA LEU A 14 26.31 -27.51 -27.74
C LEU A 14 25.15 -26.49 -27.72
N GLY A 15 24.04 -26.59 -28.43
CA GLY A 15 23.39 -27.72 -29.09
C GLY A 15 21.89 -27.44 -28.97
N ARG A 16 21.20 -27.36 -30.12
CA ARG A 16 19.74 -27.15 -30.25
C ARG A 16 18.92 -28.21 -29.50
N SER A 17 17.63 -27.88 -29.28
CA SER A 17 16.41 -28.72 -29.45
C SER A 17 15.62 -29.21 -28.22
N GLY A 18 14.29 -29.20 -28.39
CA GLY A 18 13.23 -29.90 -27.61
C GLY A 18 12.64 -29.07 -26.47
N PHE A 19 11.36 -28.65 -26.40
CA PHE A 19 10.08 -29.23 -26.83
C PHE A 19 9.97 -30.74 -26.56
N SER A 20 9.52 -31.11 -25.36
CA SER A 20 8.17 -31.66 -25.12
C SER A 20 8.03 -32.42 -23.78
N PRO A 21 6.79 -32.59 -23.28
CA PRO A 21 6.45 -32.98 -21.91
C PRO A 21 6.32 -34.50 -21.74
N LEU A 22 6.40 -35.03 -20.52
CA LEU A 22 5.98 -36.41 -20.26
C LEU A 22 5.46 -36.64 -18.82
N MET A 23 4.17 -36.97 -18.79
CA MET A 23 3.49 -38.01 -18.00
C MET A 23 3.82 -38.26 -16.52
N MET A 24 2.78 -38.07 -15.70
CA MET A 24 1.95 -39.16 -15.17
C MET A 24 2.70 -40.42 -14.70
N ARG A 25 2.80 -40.59 -13.38
CA ARG A 25 2.98 -41.91 -12.76
C ARG A 25 2.13 -42.04 -11.49
N THR A 26 1.20 -42.96 -11.58
CA THR A 26 0.35 -43.54 -10.54
C THR A 26 1.15 -44.46 -9.60
N GLY A 27 0.77 -44.48 -8.31
CA GLY A 27 0.57 -45.74 -7.58
C GLY A 27 1.37 -45.99 -6.30
N SER A 28 0.61 -46.23 -5.20
CA SER A 28 0.92 -47.06 -4.01
C SER A 28 1.89 -46.46 -2.98
N THR A 29 1.76 -46.60 -1.65
CA THR A 29 0.82 -47.29 -0.74
C THR A 29 1.21 -46.82 0.67
N GLY A 30 0.22 -46.56 1.54
CA GLY A 30 0.45 -46.20 2.94
C GLY A 30 -0.86 -46.18 3.72
N SER A 31 -1.24 -47.36 4.20
CA SER A 31 -2.46 -47.74 4.94
C SER A 31 -2.55 -47.14 6.36
N VAL A 32 -3.67 -46.48 6.75
CA VAL A 32 -4.80 -46.96 7.62
C VAL A 32 -4.60 -46.65 9.13
N PRO A 33 -5.61 -46.54 10.04
CA PRO A 33 -7.05 -46.14 10.04
C PRO A 33 -7.34 -45.00 11.08
N GLY A 34 -8.53 -44.43 11.32
CA GLY A 34 -9.91 -44.70 10.88
C GLY A 34 -10.94 -43.92 11.73
N LYS A 35 -12.22 -44.26 11.49
CA LYS A 35 -13.50 -43.83 12.10
C LYS A 35 -14.29 -42.73 11.37
N GLU A 36 -15.08 -43.18 10.40
CA GLU A 36 -16.50 -42.83 10.27
C GLU A 36 -17.34 -44.08 10.66
N PRO A 37 -18.69 -44.11 10.65
CA PRO A 37 -19.70 -43.03 10.55
C PRO A 37 -20.83 -43.18 11.60
N CYS A 38 -21.78 -42.24 11.68
CA CYS A 38 -23.16 -42.60 12.02
C CYS A 38 -24.18 -41.56 11.50
N ASP A 39 -24.56 -41.72 10.24
CA ASP A 39 -25.90 -41.36 9.77
C ASP A 39 -26.91 -42.30 10.46
N THR A 40 -27.86 -41.72 11.18
CA THR A 40 -29.09 -42.43 11.58
C THR A 40 -30.27 -41.80 10.87
N ALA A 41 -30.56 -42.34 9.70
CA ALA A 41 -31.86 -42.28 9.06
C ALA A 41 -32.84 -43.14 9.88
N GLY A 42 -33.62 -42.50 10.75
CA GLY A 42 -34.80 -43.08 11.39
C GLY A 42 -36.04 -42.77 10.58
N ASN A 43 -36.41 -43.67 9.67
CA ASN A 43 -37.70 -43.65 8.99
C ASN A 43 -38.75 -44.34 9.88
N SER A 44 -39.76 -43.60 10.33
CA SER A 44 -41.00 -44.16 10.85
C SER A 44 -42.14 -43.52 10.08
N ALA A 45 -42.78 -44.36 9.26
CA ALA A 45 -43.92 -44.02 8.44
C ALA A 45 -45.11 -43.60 9.31
N VAL A 46 -45.65 -42.42 9.02
CA VAL A 46 -46.97 -41.99 9.51
C VAL A 46 -47.83 -41.71 8.28
N HIS A 47 -48.88 -42.52 8.12
CA HIS A 47 -50.05 -42.22 7.30
C HIS A 47 -50.66 -40.88 7.75
N GLY A 48 -50.94 -39.96 6.83
CA GLY A 48 -51.74 -38.79 7.16
C GLY A 48 -51.70 -37.69 6.12
N THR A 49 -52.77 -37.64 5.33
CA THR A 49 -53.23 -36.56 4.46
C THR A 49 -52.98 -35.16 5.03
N GLY A 50 -52.46 -34.23 4.21
CA GLY A 50 -52.69 -32.79 4.39
C GLY A 50 -51.46 -31.88 4.38
N GLY A 51 -51.41 -30.98 3.39
CA GLY A 51 -50.76 -29.67 3.51
C GLY A 51 -49.26 -29.63 3.24
N VAL A 52 -48.88 -29.37 1.98
CA VAL A 52 -47.55 -28.83 1.65
C VAL A 52 -47.45 -27.42 2.23
N THR A 53 -47.01 -27.30 3.49
CA THR A 53 -46.58 -26.01 4.04
C THR A 53 -45.16 -25.78 3.56
N VAL A 54 -45.01 -25.06 2.46
CA VAL A 54 -43.72 -24.53 2.02
C VAL A 54 -43.22 -23.63 3.13
N ALA A 55 -42.29 -24.12 3.95
CA ALA A 55 -41.57 -23.29 4.92
C ALA A 55 -40.95 -22.13 4.13
N ARG A 56 -41.53 -20.95 4.30
CA ARG A 56 -41.14 -19.73 3.62
C ARG A 56 -39.71 -19.41 4.05
N LEU A 57 -38.74 -19.84 3.25
CA LEU A 57 -37.33 -19.47 3.38
C LEU A 57 -37.28 -17.95 3.42
N ALA A 58 -37.12 -17.38 4.63
CA ALA A 58 -36.83 -15.98 4.80
C ALA A 58 -35.60 -15.65 3.93
N PRO A 59 -35.59 -14.52 3.22
CA PRO A 59 -34.61 -14.31 2.17
C PRO A 59 -33.23 -14.15 2.80
N ARG A 60 -32.40 -15.21 2.73
CA ARG A 60 -30.98 -15.23 3.09
C ARG A 60 -30.18 -14.09 2.43
N ARG A 61 -30.72 -13.53 1.35
CA ARG A 61 -30.24 -12.33 0.66
C ARG A 61 -30.40 -11.03 1.45
N ARG A 62 -31.41 -10.86 2.31
CA ARG A 62 -31.54 -9.66 3.15
C ARG A 62 -30.56 -9.69 4.30
N TYR A 63 -30.44 -10.80 5.02
CA TYR A 63 -29.45 -10.93 6.10
C TYR A 63 -28.02 -10.87 5.58
N ALA A 64 -27.69 -11.52 4.45
CA ALA A 64 -26.37 -11.39 3.85
C ALA A 64 -26.11 -9.98 3.30
N ARG A 65 -27.14 -9.27 2.83
CA ARG A 65 -27.01 -7.88 2.38
C ARG A 65 -26.96 -6.90 3.54
N GLU A 66 -27.67 -7.14 4.64
CA GLU A 66 -27.67 -6.31 5.85
C GLU A 66 -26.37 -6.52 6.61
N VAL A 67 -25.92 -7.77 6.81
CA VAL A 67 -24.59 -8.09 7.37
C VAL A 67 -23.47 -7.64 6.44
N ALA A 68 -23.64 -7.73 5.11
CA ALA A 68 -22.67 -7.12 4.18
C ALA A 68 -22.70 -5.60 4.28
N LEU A 69 -23.86 -4.94 4.33
CA LEU A 69 -23.94 -3.47 4.45
C LEU A 69 -23.39 -2.98 5.79
N GLU A 70 -23.66 -3.70 6.88
CA GLU A 70 -23.19 -3.41 8.24
C GLU A 70 -21.69 -3.71 8.41
N ALA A 71 -21.15 -4.69 7.67
CA ALA A 71 -19.71 -4.96 7.58
C ALA A 71 -18.97 -4.11 6.53
N ILE A 72 -19.68 -3.50 5.57
CA ILE A 72 -19.10 -2.73 4.44
C ILE A 72 -19.08 -1.23 4.72
N THR A 73 -19.88 -0.71 5.64
CA THR A 73 -19.78 0.71 6.02
C THR A 73 -19.26 0.86 7.44
N PRO A 74 -17.93 0.99 7.65
CA PRO A 74 -17.47 1.65 8.85
C PRO A 74 -18.14 3.03 8.89
N ALA A 75 -18.86 3.34 9.96
CA ALA A 75 -19.36 4.68 10.18
C ALA A 75 -18.19 5.65 9.92
N PRO A 76 -18.33 6.62 8.99
CA PRO A 76 -17.21 7.45 8.63
C PRO A 76 -16.82 8.27 9.85
N ILE A 77 -15.78 7.83 10.55
CA ILE A 77 -15.10 8.64 11.57
C ILE A 77 -14.69 9.99 10.94
N LEU A 78 -14.40 9.95 9.64
CA LEU A 78 -14.00 11.08 8.82
C LEU A 78 -15.04 11.35 7.75
N PRO A 79 -15.27 12.62 7.41
CA PRO A 79 -16.24 12.96 6.38
C PRO A 79 -15.84 12.36 5.03
N VAL A 80 -16.81 11.76 4.34
CA VAL A 80 -16.59 10.94 3.12
C VAL A 80 -15.87 11.73 2.01
N TRP A 81 -16.12 13.04 1.91
CA TRP A 81 -15.48 13.91 0.94
C TRP A 81 -13.96 13.98 1.11
N ALA A 82 -13.45 13.81 2.33
CA ALA A 82 -12.04 13.95 2.63
C ALA A 82 -11.22 12.80 2.02
N SER A 83 -11.79 11.60 1.95
CA SER A 83 -11.19 10.45 1.28
C SER A 83 -11.08 10.70 -0.22
N TYR A 84 -12.14 11.18 -0.87
CA TYR A 84 -12.09 11.50 -2.32
C TYR A 84 -11.10 12.64 -2.61
N ALA A 85 -11.04 13.66 -1.75
CA ALA A 85 -10.09 14.75 -1.90
C ALA A 85 -8.64 14.26 -1.80
N ALA A 86 -8.33 13.41 -0.83
CA ALA A 86 -6.99 12.82 -0.69
C ALA A 86 -6.62 11.96 -1.92
N VAL A 87 -7.55 11.16 -2.43
CA VAL A 87 -7.37 10.40 -3.67
C VAL A 87 -7.13 11.32 -4.86
N ALA A 88 -7.92 12.38 -5.01
CA ALA A 88 -7.78 13.32 -6.12
C ALA A 88 -6.41 14.01 -6.09
N VAL A 89 -5.96 14.48 -4.92
CA VAL A 89 -4.64 15.11 -4.77
C VAL A 89 -3.52 14.13 -5.08
N GLY A 90 -3.57 12.91 -4.53
CA GLY A 90 -2.59 11.86 -4.82
C GLY A 90 -2.58 11.46 -6.30
N GLY A 91 -3.77 11.37 -6.91
CA GLY A 91 -3.94 11.12 -8.33
C GLY A 91 -3.33 12.22 -9.20
N VAL A 92 -3.51 13.50 -8.84
CA VAL A 92 -2.91 14.63 -9.56
C VAL A 92 -1.39 14.58 -9.43
N ALA A 93 -0.88 14.28 -8.23
CA ALA A 93 0.56 14.12 -8.01
C ALA A 93 1.16 12.98 -8.86
N GLY A 94 0.46 11.84 -8.95
CA GLY A 94 0.81 10.70 -9.81
C GLY A 94 0.76 11.05 -11.29
N ALA A 95 -0.34 11.62 -11.76
CA ALA A 95 -0.54 12.04 -13.15
C ALA A 95 0.52 13.07 -13.59
N SER A 96 0.85 14.01 -12.71
CA SER A 96 1.87 15.03 -12.96
C SER A 96 3.28 14.45 -13.00
N HIS A 97 3.55 13.43 -12.19
CA HIS A 97 4.81 12.69 -12.25
C HIS A 97 4.89 11.94 -13.59
N ALA A 98 3.81 11.29 -14.00
CA ALA A 98 3.76 10.56 -15.26
C ALA A 98 3.93 11.48 -16.49
N ALA A 99 3.23 12.60 -16.52
CA ALA A 99 3.31 13.58 -17.61
C ALA A 99 4.72 14.15 -17.78
N ARG A 100 5.44 14.39 -16.67
CA ARG A 100 6.84 14.85 -16.70
C ARG A 100 7.83 13.81 -17.22
N ARG A 101 7.48 12.54 -17.11
CA ARG A 101 8.28 11.40 -17.58
C ARG A 101 7.97 11.01 -19.03
N GLY A 102 7.04 11.70 -19.68
CA GLY A 102 6.68 11.44 -21.07
C GLY A 102 5.86 10.15 -21.27
N PHE A 103 5.16 9.68 -20.24
CA PHE A 103 4.21 8.57 -20.38
C PHE A 103 3.01 8.97 -21.24
N ASP A 104 2.39 7.98 -21.88
CA ASP A 104 1.18 8.15 -22.68
C ASP A 104 -0.07 8.34 -21.79
N VAL A 105 -1.24 8.57 -22.41
CA VAL A 105 -2.50 8.78 -21.70
C VAL A 105 -2.82 7.62 -20.75
N ILE A 106 -2.56 6.38 -21.18
CA ILE A 106 -2.81 5.19 -20.37
C ILE A 106 -1.83 5.12 -19.20
N GLY A 107 -0.55 5.44 -19.42
CA GLY A 107 0.44 5.54 -18.35
C GLY A 107 0.08 6.62 -17.33
N VAL A 108 -0.36 7.80 -17.77
CA VAL A 108 -0.81 8.89 -16.89
C VAL A 108 -2.03 8.48 -16.06
N LEU A 109 -3.01 7.84 -16.69
CA LEU A 109 -4.18 7.31 -15.99
C LEU A 109 -3.81 6.21 -15.00
N GLY A 110 -2.97 5.26 -15.42
CA GLY A 110 -2.50 4.16 -14.58
C GLY A 110 -1.75 4.65 -13.35
N LEU A 111 -0.85 5.62 -13.52
CA LEU A 111 -0.11 6.21 -12.39
C LEU A 111 -1.01 7.04 -11.47
N ALA A 112 -2.00 7.76 -12.01
CA ALA A 112 -2.96 8.51 -11.21
C ALA A 112 -3.81 7.57 -10.32
N ILE A 113 -4.34 6.49 -10.91
CA ILE A 113 -5.11 5.46 -10.20
C ILE A 113 -4.22 4.79 -9.15
N ALA A 114 -3.03 4.36 -9.53
CA ALA A 114 -2.09 3.71 -8.61
C ALA A 114 -1.69 4.63 -7.44
N THR A 115 -1.40 5.90 -7.70
CA THR A 115 -0.98 6.84 -6.65
C THR A 115 -2.15 7.23 -5.75
N GLY A 116 -3.31 7.55 -6.32
CA GLY A 116 -4.49 7.99 -5.56
C GLY A 116 -5.13 6.86 -4.77
N LEU A 117 -5.31 5.68 -5.39
CA LEU A 117 -6.03 4.55 -4.79
C LEU A 117 -5.11 3.57 -4.07
N GLY A 118 -3.82 3.51 -4.44
CA GLY A 118 -2.89 2.47 -3.99
C GLY A 118 -2.75 2.40 -2.47
N GLY A 119 -2.75 3.55 -1.77
CA GLY A 119 -2.70 3.58 -0.30
C GLY A 119 -3.91 2.93 0.36
N LEU A 120 -5.12 3.23 -0.14
CA LEU A 120 -6.38 2.65 0.35
C LEU A 120 -6.49 1.16 0.02
N LEU A 121 -6.10 0.77 -1.20
CA LEU A 121 -6.04 -0.64 -1.60
C LEU A 121 -5.07 -1.42 -0.74
N LEU A 122 -3.87 -0.89 -0.50
CA LEU A 122 -2.85 -1.54 0.31
C LEU A 122 -3.35 -1.75 1.75
N ARG A 123 -3.98 -0.73 2.34
CA ARG A 123 -4.62 -0.83 3.66
C ARG A 123 -5.68 -1.93 3.70
N ASP A 124 -6.60 -1.92 2.75
CA ASP A 124 -7.74 -2.83 2.74
C ASP A 124 -7.26 -4.29 2.55
N VAL A 125 -6.25 -4.49 1.71
CA VAL A 125 -5.56 -5.78 1.55
C VAL A 125 -4.85 -6.19 2.85
N LEU A 126 -4.16 -5.28 3.55
CA LEU A 126 -3.51 -5.63 4.81
C LEU A 126 -4.51 -6.02 5.91
N LEU A 127 -5.70 -5.41 5.91
CA LEU A 127 -6.74 -5.72 6.88
C LEU A 127 -7.45 -7.05 6.60
N GLN A 128 -7.49 -7.51 5.34
CA GLN A 128 -8.18 -8.75 4.94
C GLN A 128 -9.66 -8.81 5.38
N LYS A 129 -10.34 -7.65 5.44
CA LYS A 129 -11.74 -7.52 5.87
C LYS A 129 -12.62 -7.11 4.69
N GLY A 130 -13.07 -8.08 3.91
CA GLY A 130 -14.04 -7.88 2.83
C GLY A 130 -13.48 -7.29 1.55
N THR A 131 -14.36 -6.70 0.73
CA THR A 131 -13.98 -6.07 -0.54
C THR A 131 -13.39 -4.68 -0.29
N PRO A 132 -12.26 -4.32 -0.91
CA PRO A 132 -11.66 -2.99 -0.76
C PRO A 132 -12.66 -1.86 -1.03
N VAL A 133 -12.67 -0.83 -0.19
CA VAL A 133 -13.62 0.31 -0.26
C VAL A 133 -13.58 1.00 -1.61
N VAL A 134 -12.40 0.99 -2.21
CA VAL A 134 -12.07 1.60 -3.49
C VAL A 134 -12.72 0.90 -4.68
N LEU A 135 -13.11 -0.38 -4.51
CA LEU A 135 -13.84 -1.16 -5.50
C LEU A 135 -15.36 -1.13 -5.27
N VAL A 136 -15.79 -0.82 -4.05
CA VAL A 136 -17.22 -0.76 -3.69
C VAL A 136 -17.84 0.55 -4.19
N ASP A 137 -17.14 1.67 -4.03
CA ASP A 137 -17.66 2.98 -4.42
C ASP A 137 -16.97 3.51 -5.70
N PRO A 138 -17.71 3.63 -6.83
CA PRO A 138 -17.16 4.09 -8.11
C PRO A 138 -16.66 5.55 -8.06
N ARG A 139 -17.05 6.34 -7.05
CA ARG A 139 -16.61 7.74 -6.89
C ARG A 139 -15.12 7.84 -6.62
N TYR A 140 -14.50 6.85 -5.99
CA TYR A 140 -13.04 6.81 -5.82
C TYR A 140 -12.33 6.70 -7.16
N LEU A 141 -12.77 5.76 -8.01
CA LEU A 141 -12.20 5.61 -9.35
C LEU A 141 -12.44 6.88 -10.20
N LEU A 142 -13.64 7.45 -10.13
CA LEU A 142 -13.95 8.70 -10.82
C LEU A 142 -13.03 9.85 -10.38
N SER A 143 -12.75 9.98 -9.07
CA SER A 143 -11.84 11.00 -8.56
C SER A 143 -10.41 10.82 -9.07
N ALA A 144 -9.92 9.59 -9.18
CA ALA A 144 -8.61 9.29 -9.78
C ALA A 144 -8.58 9.57 -11.29
N CYS A 145 -9.64 9.25 -12.03
CA CYS A 145 -9.77 9.55 -13.45
C CYS A 145 -9.81 11.07 -13.72
N LEU A 146 -10.55 11.82 -12.91
CA LEU A 146 -10.58 13.29 -12.99
C LEU A 146 -9.20 13.87 -12.69
N ALA A 147 -8.51 13.33 -11.67
CA ALA A 147 -7.15 13.72 -11.34
C ALA A 147 -6.15 13.43 -12.48
N ALA A 148 -6.31 12.29 -13.17
CA ALA A 148 -5.53 11.96 -14.37
C ALA A 148 -5.77 12.96 -15.50
N LEU A 149 -7.03 13.31 -15.75
CA LEU A 149 -7.42 14.27 -16.78
C LEU A 149 -6.80 15.65 -16.50
N VAL A 150 -6.89 16.11 -15.25
CA VAL A 150 -6.28 17.36 -14.82
C VAL A 150 -4.76 17.30 -14.96
N GLY A 151 -4.12 16.22 -14.52
CA GLY A 151 -2.67 16.05 -14.63
C GLY A 151 -2.17 16.00 -16.08
N PHE A 152 -2.94 15.39 -16.98
CA PHE A 152 -2.61 15.28 -18.40
C PHE A 152 -2.69 16.64 -19.12
N PHE A 153 -3.81 17.35 -19.01
CA PHE A 153 -4.02 18.62 -19.72
C PHE A 153 -3.34 19.82 -19.07
N PHE A 154 -3.18 19.82 -17.75
CA PHE A 154 -2.66 20.97 -16.99
C PHE A 154 -1.26 20.74 -16.41
N ALA A 155 -0.47 19.81 -16.97
CA ALA A 155 0.89 19.51 -16.50
C ALA A 155 1.77 20.78 -16.39
N GLY A 156 1.70 21.69 -17.35
CA GLY A 156 2.46 22.95 -17.32
C GLY A 156 2.03 23.91 -16.20
N LEU A 157 0.73 23.97 -15.88
CA LEU A 157 0.22 24.77 -14.76
C LEU A 157 0.64 24.18 -13.42
N ILE A 158 0.58 22.85 -13.32
CA ILE A 158 0.99 22.08 -12.13
C ILE A 158 2.47 22.33 -11.79
N VAL A 159 3.35 22.43 -12.79
CA VAL A 159 4.76 22.79 -12.57
C VAL A 159 4.88 24.18 -11.94
N ARG A 160 4.10 25.17 -12.38
CA ARG A 160 4.09 26.52 -11.79
C ARG A 160 3.52 26.51 -10.37
N LEU A 161 2.53 25.66 -10.11
CA LEU A 161 1.87 25.49 -8.81
C LEU A 161 2.56 24.47 -7.90
N ASN A 162 3.83 24.11 -8.17
CA ASN A 162 4.52 23.06 -7.42
C ASN A 162 4.49 23.28 -5.90
N ARG A 163 4.66 24.53 -5.43
CA ARG A 163 4.57 24.84 -3.98
C ARG A 163 3.20 24.53 -3.39
N LEU A 164 2.14 24.85 -4.12
CA LEU A 164 0.76 24.59 -3.69
C LEU A 164 0.46 23.09 -3.69
N LEU A 165 0.93 22.36 -4.71
CA LEU A 165 0.77 20.90 -4.78
C LEU A 165 1.51 20.19 -3.65
N VAL A 166 2.70 20.65 -3.27
CA VAL A 166 3.41 20.10 -2.11
C VAL A 166 2.63 20.32 -0.81
N GLY A 167 1.99 21.49 -0.64
CA GLY A 167 1.11 21.75 0.49
C GLY A 167 -0.14 20.86 0.49
N LEU A 168 -0.81 20.72 -0.66
CA LEU A 168 -1.95 19.83 -0.82
C LEU A 168 -1.58 18.36 -0.57
N ASP A 169 -0.42 17.92 -1.05
CA ASP A 169 0.11 16.58 -0.84
C ASP A 169 0.38 16.30 0.65
N ALA A 170 0.86 17.30 1.40
CA ALA A 170 1.00 17.19 2.85
C ALA A 170 -0.36 17.07 3.56
N LEU A 171 -1.38 17.82 3.13
CA LEU A 171 -2.75 17.70 3.67
C LEU A 171 -3.36 16.32 3.34
N ALA A 172 -3.22 15.87 2.10
CA ALA A 172 -3.68 14.55 1.65
C ALA A 172 -2.97 13.42 2.42
N MET A 173 -1.68 13.56 2.68
CA MET A 173 -0.93 12.62 3.51
C MET A 173 -1.49 12.56 4.94
N GLY A 174 -1.80 13.70 5.56
CA GLY A 174 -2.43 13.74 6.88
C GLY A 174 -3.82 13.08 6.91
N LEU A 175 -4.60 13.25 5.84
CA LEU A 175 -5.88 12.57 5.64
C LEU A 175 -5.72 11.05 5.54
N MET A 176 -4.77 10.58 4.73
CA MET A 176 -4.49 9.16 4.55
C MET A 176 -3.99 8.49 5.84
N VAL A 177 -3.15 9.16 6.62
CA VAL A 177 -2.71 8.68 7.94
C VAL A 177 -3.93 8.43 8.82
N GLY A 178 -4.80 9.44 8.97
CA GLY A 178 -5.98 9.32 9.81
C GLY A 178 -6.96 8.23 9.33
N LEU A 179 -7.15 8.10 8.02
CA LEU A 179 -7.95 7.03 7.41
C LEU A 179 -7.38 5.63 7.67
N GLY A 180 -6.06 5.49 7.74
CA GLY A 180 -5.39 4.21 8.07
C GLY A 180 -5.47 3.89 9.56
N VAL A 181 -5.11 4.84 10.43
CA VAL A 181 -5.13 4.64 11.89
C VAL A 181 -6.56 4.41 12.38
N SER A 182 -7.53 5.19 11.90
CA SER A 182 -8.95 5.01 12.23
C SER A 182 -9.44 3.62 11.87
N ALA A 183 -9.08 3.11 10.68
CA ALA A 183 -9.46 1.76 10.27
C ALA A 183 -8.87 0.69 11.19
N ALA A 184 -7.60 0.81 11.58
CA ALA A 184 -7.00 -0.13 12.53
C ALA A 184 -7.68 -0.13 13.89
N ILE A 185 -8.02 1.05 14.42
CA ILE A 185 -8.73 1.21 15.70
C ILE A 185 -10.12 0.56 15.62
N TRP A 186 -10.85 0.77 14.52
CA TRP A 186 -12.16 0.14 14.29
C TRP A 186 -12.10 -1.39 14.35
N TYR A 187 -11.06 -1.97 13.76
CA TYR A 187 -10.83 -3.42 13.80
C TYR A 187 -10.15 -3.90 15.08
N GLN A 188 -10.04 -3.03 16.11
CA GLN A 188 -9.46 -3.32 17.42
C GLN A 188 -8.02 -3.86 17.35
N LEU A 189 -7.23 -3.38 16.38
CA LEU A 189 -5.80 -3.70 16.30
C LEU A 189 -5.03 -2.96 17.38
N GLY A 190 -3.89 -3.52 17.80
CA GLY A 190 -2.99 -2.88 18.76
C GLY A 190 -2.37 -1.58 18.23
N VAL A 191 -1.93 -0.72 19.15
CA VAL A 191 -1.35 0.61 18.86
C VAL A 191 -0.25 0.57 17.80
N ALA A 192 0.68 -0.39 17.91
CA ALA A 192 1.78 -0.54 16.95
C ALA A 192 1.27 -0.85 15.53
N ALA A 193 0.26 -1.72 15.42
CA ALA A 193 -0.34 -2.07 14.14
C ALA A 193 -1.16 -0.90 13.57
N ALA A 194 -1.81 -0.11 14.42
CA ALA A 194 -2.53 1.09 14.00
C ALA A 194 -1.59 2.17 13.41
N ILE A 195 -0.46 2.41 14.08
CA ILE A 195 0.57 3.32 13.57
C ILE A 195 1.12 2.81 12.24
N PHE A 196 1.49 1.52 12.17
CA PHE A 196 2.01 0.91 10.94
C PHE A 196 1.03 1.01 9.78
N LEU A 197 -0.26 0.72 10.02
CA LEU A 197 -1.29 0.78 9.00
C LEU A 197 -1.52 2.23 8.53
N GLY A 198 -1.53 3.19 9.46
CA GLY A 198 -1.60 4.63 9.16
C GLY A 198 -0.47 5.10 8.24
N VAL A 199 0.77 4.78 8.59
CA VAL A 199 1.95 5.13 7.79
C VAL A 199 1.87 4.46 6.42
N THR A 200 1.60 3.16 6.37
CA THR A 200 1.53 2.39 5.12
C THR A 200 0.44 2.90 4.18
N THR A 201 -0.72 3.29 4.72
CA THR A 201 -1.81 3.90 3.93
C THR A 201 -1.35 5.22 3.32
N ALA A 202 -0.63 6.05 4.09
CA ALA A 202 -0.19 7.36 3.67
C ALA A 202 0.94 7.34 2.63
N VAL A 203 1.91 6.43 2.76
CA VAL A 203 3.05 6.34 1.83
C VAL A 203 2.80 5.36 0.68
N GLY A 204 1.90 4.39 0.84
CA GLY A 204 1.69 3.29 -0.10
C GLY A 204 1.38 3.74 -1.53
N GLY A 205 0.57 4.80 -1.69
CA GLY A 205 0.29 5.39 -3.00
C GLY A 205 1.55 5.96 -3.67
N SER A 206 2.37 6.71 -2.93
CA SER A 206 3.63 7.26 -3.45
C SER A 206 4.67 6.19 -3.76
N VAL A 207 4.74 5.12 -2.96
CA VAL A 207 5.61 3.98 -3.23
C VAL A 207 5.19 3.28 -4.51
N LEU A 208 3.89 3.03 -4.70
CA LEU A 208 3.38 2.39 -5.91
C LEU A 208 3.66 3.22 -7.15
N ARG A 209 3.49 4.55 -7.08
CA ARG A 209 3.88 5.49 -8.14
C ARG A 209 5.34 5.32 -8.55
N ASP A 210 6.24 5.32 -7.57
CA ASP A 210 7.68 5.30 -7.81
C ASP A 210 8.10 3.95 -8.41
N LEU A 211 7.58 2.84 -7.89
CA LEU A 211 7.81 1.49 -8.43
C LEU A 211 7.32 1.34 -9.87
N LEU A 212 6.10 1.79 -10.17
CA LEU A 212 5.54 1.74 -11.53
C LEU A 212 6.29 2.66 -12.50
N SER A 213 6.95 3.70 -12.00
CA SER A 213 7.80 4.60 -12.79
C SER A 213 9.23 4.08 -12.98
N GLY A 214 9.58 2.94 -12.37
CA GLY A 214 10.93 2.39 -12.40
C GLY A 214 11.94 3.15 -11.55
N GLU A 215 11.48 3.91 -10.55
CA GLU A 215 12.31 4.71 -9.67
C GLU A 215 12.45 4.08 -8.27
N PRO A 216 13.60 4.25 -7.60
CA PRO A 216 13.70 3.88 -6.19
C PRO A 216 12.74 4.76 -5.36
N PRO A 217 11.93 4.17 -4.46
CA PRO A 217 10.91 4.88 -3.71
C PRO A 217 11.44 6.12 -3.00
N SER A 218 10.78 7.25 -3.22
CA SER A 218 11.10 8.55 -2.63
C SER A 218 11.07 8.54 -1.10
N VAL A 219 10.25 7.66 -0.49
CA VAL A 219 10.22 7.45 0.97
C VAL A 219 11.51 6.84 1.52
N MET A 220 12.26 6.11 0.68
CA MET A 220 13.55 5.49 1.04
C MET A 220 14.73 6.38 0.65
N ARG A 221 14.49 7.51 -0.02
CA ARG A 221 15.56 8.43 -0.38
C ARG A 221 15.91 9.33 0.81
N PRO A 222 17.21 9.52 1.09
CA PRO A 222 17.67 10.57 2.00
C PRO A 222 17.12 11.93 1.51
N GLY A 223 16.60 12.74 2.42
CA GLY A 223 16.14 14.10 2.10
C GLY A 223 14.64 14.34 2.22
N ILE A 224 13.80 13.31 2.11
CA ILE A 224 12.34 13.49 2.05
C ILE A 224 11.69 12.98 3.35
N PHE A 225 11.31 13.90 4.23
CA PHE A 225 10.67 13.63 5.53
C PHE A 225 9.26 13.02 5.46
N SER A 226 8.79 12.58 4.29
CA SER A 226 7.43 12.05 4.10
C SER A 226 7.11 10.85 4.99
N GLY A 227 8.03 9.88 5.10
CA GLY A 227 7.84 8.71 5.97
C GLY A 227 7.80 9.08 7.45
N LEU A 228 8.72 9.94 7.89
CA LEU A 228 8.77 10.40 9.28
C LEU A 228 7.57 11.29 9.63
N ALA A 229 7.13 12.17 8.72
CA ALA A 229 5.94 13.00 8.91
C ALA A 229 4.68 12.14 9.07
N ALA A 230 4.53 11.10 8.25
CA ALA A 230 3.44 10.14 8.39
C ALA A 230 3.50 9.40 9.73
N LEU A 231 4.69 8.99 10.17
CA LEU A 231 4.90 8.33 11.46
C LEU A 231 4.52 9.24 12.64
N ILE A 232 5.02 10.47 12.66
CA ILE A 232 4.70 11.47 13.69
C ILE A 232 3.19 11.74 13.70
N GLY A 233 2.58 11.89 12.52
CA GLY A 233 1.14 12.06 12.39
C GLY A 233 0.33 10.89 12.95
N ALA A 234 0.77 9.66 12.69
CA ALA A 234 0.09 8.45 13.17
C ALA A 234 0.18 8.32 14.70
N VAL A 235 1.35 8.60 15.27
CA VAL A 235 1.55 8.66 16.73
C VAL A 235 0.70 9.77 17.35
N ALA A 236 0.65 10.95 16.72
CA ALA A 236 -0.19 12.05 17.18
C ALA A 236 -1.68 11.68 17.14
N PHE A 237 -2.15 11.02 16.07
CA PHE A 237 -3.53 10.54 15.98
C PHE A 237 -3.89 9.64 17.17
N GLU A 238 -3.06 8.63 17.44
CA GLU A 238 -3.28 7.66 18.52
C GLU A 238 -3.25 8.34 19.90
N GLY A 239 -2.30 9.27 20.11
CA GLY A 239 -2.23 10.08 21.31
C GLY A 239 -3.50 10.91 21.53
N LEU A 240 -3.91 11.69 20.53
CA LEU A 240 -5.12 12.52 20.60
C LEU A 240 -6.40 11.68 20.76
N PHE A 241 -6.45 10.49 20.15
CA PHE A 241 -7.57 9.57 20.29
C PHE A 241 -7.72 9.05 21.72
N LYS A 242 -6.60 8.75 22.40
CA LYS A 242 -6.58 8.34 23.82
C LYS A 242 -7.03 9.43 24.79
N LEU A 243 -6.94 10.70 24.40
CA LEU A 243 -7.49 11.83 25.17
C LEU A 243 -9.03 11.92 25.07
N ALA A 244 -9.69 10.95 24.43
CA ALA A 244 -11.14 10.90 24.22
C ALA A 244 -11.70 12.15 23.51
N LEU A 245 -10.87 12.80 22.68
CA LEU A 245 -11.30 13.93 21.86
C LEU A 245 -12.26 13.45 20.75
N PRO A 246 -13.22 14.29 20.31
CA PRO A 246 -14.05 13.98 19.16
C PRO A 246 -13.18 13.73 17.93
N VAL A 247 -13.50 12.69 17.15
CA VAL A 247 -12.55 12.24 16.12
C VAL A 247 -12.33 13.25 15.00
N PHE A 248 -13.28 14.15 14.78
CA PHE A 248 -13.08 15.32 13.92
C PHE A 248 -11.85 16.14 14.34
N TRP A 249 -11.70 16.44 15.64
CA TRP A 249 -10.57 17.20 16.17
C TRP A 249 -9.27 16.40 16.17
N VAL A 250 -9.35 15.10 16.44
CA VAL A 250 -8.20 14.17 16.31
C VAL A 250 -7.66 14.25 14.88
N GLN A 251 -8.54 14.15 13.88
CA GLN A 251 -8.14 14.23 12.48
C GLN A 251 -7.52 15.58 12.12
N VAL A 252 -8.15 16.67 12.51
CA VAL A 252 -7.65 18.03 12.24
C VAL A 252 -6.26 18.19 12.87
N GLY A 253 -6.07 17.71 14.11
CA GLY A 253 -4.77 17.70 14.78
C GLY A 253 -3.72 16.87 14.05
N THR A 254 -4.08 15.70 13.54
CA THR A 254 -3.18 14.86 12.73
C THR A 254 -2.79 15.53 11.41
N ILE A 255 -3.75 16.09 10.68
CA ILE A 255 -3.48 16.82 9.43
C ILE A 255 -2.56 18.01 9.71
N ALA A 256 -2.87 18.80 10.74
CA ALA A 256 -2.06 19.95 11.13
C ALA A 256 -0.63 19.53 11.51
N THR A 257 -0.48 18.41 12.22
CA THR A 257 0.83 17.86 12.61
C THR A 257 1.64 17.44 11.38
N VAL A 258 1.05 16.63 10.49
CA VAL A 258 1.73 16.17 9.26
C VAL A 258 2.09 17.35 8.36
N PHE A 259 1.16 18.30 8.20
CA PHE A 259 1.38 19.50 7.42
C PHE A 259 2.50 20.37 8.00
N ALA A 260 2.48 20.63 9.32
CA ALA A 260 3.51 21.41 9.99
C ALA A 260 4.88 20.76 9.84
N VAL A 261 5.00 19.44 10.06
CA VAL A 261 6.27 18.72 9.88
C VAL A 261 6.77 18.82 8.44
N ARG A 262 5.89 18.62 7.44
CA ARG A 262 6.23 18.74 6.02
C ARG A 262 6.71 20.16 5.66
N ILE A 263 5.98 21.19 6.05
CA ILE A 263 6.34 22.58 5.74
C ILE A 263 7.62 23.00 6.48
N LEU A 264 7.79 22.57 7.73
CA LEU A 264 8.99 22.87 8.51
C LEU A 264 10.23 22.19 7.92
N ALA A 265 10.11 20.92 7.51
CA ALA A 265 11.18 20.19 6.85
C ALA A 265 11.61 20.87 5.53
N LEU A 266 10.63 21.32 4.73
CA LEU A 266 10.89 22.06 3.49
C LEU A 266 11.54 23.42 3.75
N TRP A 267 11.06 24.16 4.75
CA TRP A 267 11.58 25.49 5.08
C TRP A 267 13.00 25.44 5.63
N ARG A 268 13.32 24.42 6.46
CA ARG A 268 14.66 24.26 7.02
C ARG A 268 15.62 23.46 6.16
N GLY A 269 15.17 22.94 5.01
CA GLY A 269 15.97 22.05 4.17
C GLY A 269 16.44 20.83 4.96
N TRP A 270 15.59 20.31 5.85
CA TRP A 270 15.96 19.12 6.62
C TRP A 270 16.10 17.95 5.65
N GLU A 271 17.25 17.30 5.68
CA GLU A 271 17.51 16.04 4.99
C GLU A 271 17.74 14.93 6.00
N THR A 272 17.13 13.76 5.76
CA THR A 272 17.41 12.57 6.58
C THR A 272 18.86 12.13 6.34
N PRO A 273 19.64 11.87 7.41
CA PRO A 273 21.03 11.45 7.26
C PRO A 273 21.16 10.18 6.42
N THR A 274 22.18 10.11 5.57
CA THR A 274 22.58 8.85 4.93
C THR A 274 23.16 7.90 5.97
N SER A 275 23.04 6.59 5.75
CA SER A 275 23.69 5.59 6.59
C SER A 275 25.20 5.82 6.57
N VAL A 276 25.75 6.26 7.70
CA VAL A 276 27.20 6.37 7.88
C VAL A 276 27.70 5.01 8.34
N ASP A 277 28.53 4.36 7.53
CA ASP A 277 29.18 3.13 7.96
C ASP A 277 30.23 3.48 9.03
N VAL A 278 29.89 3.16 10.28
CA VAL A 278 30.78 3.37 11.41
C VAL A 278 31.94 2.36 11.37
N THR A 279 31.81 1.28 10.60
CA THR A 279 32.84 0.24 10.44
C THR A 279 34.11 0.81 9.84
N ASP A 280 34.02 1.66 8.82
CA ASP A 280 35.19 2.30 8.21
C ASP A 280 35.93 3.20 9.21
N ARG A 281 35.16 3.97 10.01
CA ARG A 281 35.74 4.82 11.07
C ARG A 281 36.37 4.02 12.20
N LEU A 282 35.76 2.88 12.57
CA LEU A 282 36.29 1.97 13.58
C LEU A 282 37.56 1.28 13.08
N TRP A 283 37.57 0.79 11.85
CA TRP A 283 38.73 0.13 11.27
C TRP A 283 39.91 1.08 11.12
N ASP A 284 39.67 2.31 10.67
CA ASP A 284 40.68 3.37 10.62
C ASP A 284 41.24 3.75 12.00
N PHE A 285 40.41 3.72 13.04
CA PHE A 285 40.84 3.97 14.42
C PHE A 285 41.76 2.84 14.91
N TRP A 286 41.41 1.58 14.64
CA TRP A 286 42.21 0.42 15.01
C TRP A 286 43.51 0.30 14.20
N ALA A 287 43.47 0.57 12.88
CA ALA A 287 44.64 0.59 12.01
C ALA A 287 45.68 1.63 12.46
N ARG A 288 45.23 2.81 12.90
CA ARG A 288 46.10 3.85 13.46
C ARG A 288 46.74 3.47 14.79
N ARG A 289 46.04 2.69 15.64
CA ARG A 289 46.62 2.16 16.89
C ARG A 289 47.67 1.09 16.63
N GLY A 290 47.47 0.23 15.63
CA GLY A 290 48.43 -0.82 15.26
C GLY A 290 49.76 -0.29 14.74
N GLN A 291 49.79 0.91 14.13
CA GLN A 291 51.01 1.53 13.62
C GLN A 291 51.83 2.28 14.68
N ARG A 292 51.21 2.76 15.76
CA ARG A 292 51.90 3.48 16.85
C ARG A 292 52.74 2.59 17.77
N GLY A 293 52.58 1.28 17.71
CA GLY A 293 53.37 0.31 18.50
C GLY A 293 54.58 -0.27 17.76
N ARG A 294 54.91 0.22 16.56
CA ARG A 294 55.91 -0.39 15.65
C ARG A 294 57.05 0.56 15.22
N SER A 295 57.23 1.67 15.93
CA SER A 295 58.40 2.53 15.72
C SER A 295 59.57 2.00 16.58
N PRO A 296 60.77 1.79 15.98
CA PRO A 296 61.93 1.17 16.65
C PRO A 296 62.54 2.01 17.77
#